data_AF-G8S7V4-F1
#
_entry.id   AF-G8S7V4-F1
#
_cell.length_a   1.000
_cell.length_b   1.000
_cell.length_c   1.000
_cell.angle_alpha   90.00
_cell.angle_beta   90.00
_cell.angle_gamma   90.00
#
_symmetry.space_group_name_H-M   'P 1'
#
loop_
_entity.id
_entity.type
_entity.pdbx_description
1 polymer ?
#
loop_
_entity_poly.entity_id
_entity_poly.type
_entity_poly.pdbx_seq_one_letter_code
_entity_poly.pdbx_strand_id
1 'polypeptide(L)'
;MTHADLRYLAEALTPRHAIAVNDPVDRQRLGDLVDVDTSEHLLGFISQAGRVVAETVGPGETVLAETDIAMDADGGWEPGPPSEVWKVPAGTRREDMWDDVARLFLAQSLRTGAASQVCGWRDRVVAIVPEEVGPKESTIIRTLANGGIETTHTYNVLDAYGTYAKWLNELALEFGSGDEAMASDTPQPPGLVRNVVAAWLMREAGEAELNQARFSLKIGLAGYARITERAPNVDLPIAELARSLYTDRANLTKVIKAAEKDAVITEIHDAIASKDTDRIAAALRKS
;
A
#
# COMPACT_ATOMS: atom_id res chain seq x y z
N MET A 1 -3.17 -2.64 14.90
CA MET A 1 -3.35 -1.30 14.32
C MET A 1 -4.59 -0.67 14.94
N THR A 2 -4.52 0.60 15.33
CA THR A 2 -5.70 1.40 15.72
C THR A 2 -6.47 1.78 14.46
N HIS A 3 -7.78 1.50 14.39
CA HIS A 3 -8.62 1.97 13.29
C HIS A 3 -8.46 3.48 13.13
N ALA A 4 -8.14 3.94 11.92
CA ALA A 4 -7.98 5.36 11.64
C ALA A 4 -9.33 6.08 11.87
N ASP A 5 -9.30 7.21 12.58
CA ASP A 5 -10.48 8.08 12.70
C ASP A 5 -10.72 8.79 11.35
N LEU A 6 -11.62 8.24 10.55
CA LEU A 6 -11.90 8.72 9.19
C LEU A 6 -12.71 10.02 9.13
N ARG A 7 -13.09 10.62 10.27
CA ARG A 7 -13.95 11.82 10.28
C ARG A 7 -13.35 12.99 9.51
N TYR A 8 -12.02 13.16 9.55
CA TYR A 8 -11.33 14.22 8.79
C TYR A 8 -11.09 13.87 7.32
N LEU A 9 -11.34 12.63 6.93
CA LEU A 9 -11.13 12.11 5.58
C LEU A 9 -12.44 11.86 4.83
N ALA A 10 -13.58 11.90 5.51
CA ALA A 10 -14.88 11.57 4.93
C ALA A 10 -15.14 12.30 3.61
N GLU A 11 -14.92 13.62 3.57
CA GLU A 11 -15.10 14.41 2.35
C GLU A 11 -14.09 14.05 1.26
N ALA A 12 -12.81 13.88 1.60
CA ALA A 12 -11.76 13.56 0.64
C ALA A 12 -11.91 12.16 0.02
N LEU A 13 -12.50 11.23 0.77
CA LEU A 13 -12.68 9.83 0.38
C LEU A 13 -14.08 9.51 -0.17
N THR A 14 -15.01 10.48 -0.17
CA THR A 14 -16.33 10.28 -0.78
C THR A 14 -16.20 10.34 -2.31
N PRO A 15 -16.80 9.40 -3.06
CA PRO A 15 -16.88 9.48 -4.52
C PRO A 15 -17.50 10.81 -4.98
N ARG A 16 -16.94 11.39 -6.04
CA ARG A 16 -17.37 12.69 -6.58
C ARG A 16 -18.31 12.54 -7.77
N HIS A 17 -18.21 11.43 -8.49
CA HIS A 17 -18.88 11.19 -9.75
C HIS A 17 -19.89 10.04 -9.65
N ALA A 18 -19.72 9.13 -8.68
CA ALA A 18 -20.64 8.05 -8.40
C ALA A 18 -21.63 8.38 -7.26
N ILE A 19 -22.84 7.83 -7.34
CA ILE A 19 -23.93 8.05 -6.37
C ILE A 19 -24.19 6.77 -5.58
N ALA A 20 -24.14 6.85 -4.26
CA ALA A 20 -24.38 5.71 -3.38
C ALA A 20 -25.80 5.14 -3.55
N VAL A 21 -25.90 3.81 -3.65
CA VAL A 21 -27.17 3.09 -3.71
C VAL A 21 -27.62 2.80 -2.28
N ASN A 22 -28.47 3.68 -1.76
CA ASN A 22 -28.97 3.61 -0.39
C ASN A 22 -30.17 2.66 -0.22
N ASP A 23 -30.89 2.37 -1.31
CA ASP A 23 -32.01 1.41 -1.26
C ASP A 23 -31.45 -0.02 -1.18
N PRO A 24 -31.76 -0.80 -0.12
CA PRO A 24 -31.19 -2.14 0.05
C PRO A 24 -31.58 -3.13 -1.05
N VAL A 25 -32.77 -3.00 -1.63
CA VAL A 25 -33.25 -3.90 -2.70
C VAL A 25 -32.47 -3.65 -3.97
N ASP A 26 -32.32 -2.39 -4.38
CA ASP A 26 -31.51 -2.02 -5.53
C ASP A 26 -30.03 -2.32 -5.32
N ARG A 27 -29.50 -2.14 -4.10
CA ARG A 27 -28.13 -2.49 -3.76
C ARG A 27 -27.89 -3.98 -3.93
N GLN A 28 -28.77 -4.82 -3.37
CA GLN A 28 -28.67 -6.28 -3.52
C GLN A 28 -28.77 -6.67 -5.01
N ARG A 29 -29.75 -6.15 -5.73
CA ARG A 29 -29.94 -6.43 -7.16
C ARG A 29 -28.69 -6.11 -7.98
N LEU A 30 -28.06 -4.96 -7.75
CA LEU A 30 -26.84 -4.57 -8.46
C LEU A 30 -25.64 -5.39 -8.00
N GLY A 31 -25.51 -5.63 -6.70
CA GLY A 31 -24.45 -6.44 -6.11
C GLY A 31 -24.43 -7.86 -6.65
N ASP A 32 -25.61 -8.47 -6.85
CA ASP A 32 -25.77 -9.81 -7.44
C ASP A 32 -25.35 -9.87 -8.93
N LEU A 33 -25.11 -8.72 -9.58
CA LEU A 33 -24.68 -8.62 -10.97
C LEU A 33 -23.19 -8.23 -11.11
N VAL A 34 -22.46 -8.06 -10.01
CA VAL A 34 -21.01 -7.82 -10.02
C VAL A 34 -20.29 -9.17 -10.04
N ASP A 35 -19.19 -9.27 -10.79
CA ASP A 35 -18.38 -10.50 -10.94
C ASP A 35 -19.15 -11.74 -11.44
N VAL A 36 -20.15 -11.50 -12.27
CA VAL A 36 -20.86 -12.55 -13.01
C VAL A 36 -20.37 -12.56 -14.46
N ASP A 37 -20.52 -13.68 -15.17
CA ASP A 37 -20.04 -13.82 -16.56
C ASP A 37 -20.56 -12.76 -17.55
N THR A 38 -21.62 -12.04 -17.19
CA THR A 38 -22.22 -10.97 -18.00
C THR A 38 -21.71 -9.57 -17.64
N SER A 39 -20.91 -9.41 -16.60
CA SER A 39 -20.31 -8.12 -16.25
C SER A 39 -19.03 -7.88 -17.06
N GLU A 40 -18.73 -6.60 -17.31
CA GLU A 40 -17.49 -6.17 -17.94
C GLU A 40 -16.64 -5.41 -16.93
N HIS A 41 -15.49 -5.98 -16.56
CA HIS A 41 -14.54 -5.32 -15.68
C HIS A 41 -13.89 -4.11 -16.37
N LEU A 42 -14.01 -2.93 -15.75
CA LEU A 42 -13.44 -1.70 -16.30
C LEU A 42 -12.10 -1.36 -15.63
N LEU A 43 -12.08 -1.31 -14.31
CA LEU A 43 -10.91 -0.99 -13.48
C LEU A 43 -11.14 -1.44 -12.04
N GLY A 44 -10.08 -1.60 -11.25
CA GLY A 44 -10.23 -1.94 -9.84
C GLY A 44 -8.90 -2.02 -9.09
N PHE A 45 -9.01 -2.11 -7.77
CA PHE A 45 -7.90 -2.33 -6.85
C PHE A 45 -8.25 -3.45 -5.88
N ILE A 46 -7.24 -4.15 -5.41
CA ILE A 46 -7.40 -5.31 -4.52
C ILE A 46 -6.33 -5.31 -3.43
N SER A 47 -6.73 -5.68 -2.23
CA SER A 47 -5.87 -5.93 -1.07
C SER A 47 -6.26 -7.25 -0.41
N GLN A 48 -5.51 -7.68 0.60
CA GLN A 48 -5.84 -8.89 1.38
C GLN A 48 -7.16 -8.83 2.16
N ALA A 49 -7.69 -7.62 2.41
CA ALA A 49 -8.91 -7.46 3.19
C ALA A 49 -10.13 -7.10 2.35
N GLY A 50 -9.93 -6.67 1.11
CA GLY A 50 -11.02 -6.19 0.27
C GLY A 50 -10.56 -5.63 -1.07
N ARG A 51 -11.53 -5.45 -1.95
CA ARG A 51 -11.36 -4.88 -3.28
C ARG A 51 -12.44 -3.84 -3.57
N VAL A 52 -12.11 -2.96 -4.50
CA VAL A 52 -13.06 -2.06 -5.14
C VAL A 52 -12.94 -2.19 -6.64
N VAL A 53 -14.06 -2.41 -7.32
CA VAL A 53 -14.11 -2.58 -8.77
C VAL A 53 -15.12 -1.62 -9.39
N ALA A 54 -14.85 -1.18 -10.60
CA ALA A 54 -15.84 -0.60 -11.49
C ALA A 54 -16.18 -1.61 -12.59
N GLU A 55 -17.47 -1.90 -12.74
CA GLU A 55 -17.97 -2.85 -13.73
C GLU A 55 -19.18 -2.29 -14.46
N THR A 56 -19.33 -2.68 -15.72
CA THR A 56 -20.61 -2.55 -16.41
C THR A 56 -21.43 -3.82 -16.15
N VAL A 57 -22.62 -3.66 -15.59
CA VAL A 57 -23.52 -4.74 -15.18
C VAL A 57 -24.87 -4.66 -15.92
N GLY A 58 -25.52 -5.80 -16.08
CA GLY A 58 -26.87 -5.89 -16.66
C GLY A 58 -26.99 -5.22 -18.04
N PRO A 59 -28.01 -4.37 -18.30
CA PRO A 59 -28.25 -3.75 -19.60
C PRO A 59 -27.31 -2.57 -19.93
N GLY A 60 -26.12 -2.51 -19.31
CA GLY A 60 -25.14 -1.45 -19.50
C GLY A 60 -25.05 -0.42 -18.35
N GLU A 61 -25.53 -0.77 -17.15
CA GLU A 61 -25.38 0.10 -15.97
C GLU A 61 -23.94 0.01 -15.46
N THR A 62 -23.22 1.12 -15.32
CA THR A 62 -21.89 1.11 -14.68
C THR A 62 -22.02 1.31 -13.18
N VAL A 63 -21.40 0.43 -12.40
CA VAL A 63 -21.38 0.48 -10.94
C VAL A 63 -19.96 0.45 -10.41
N LEU A 64 -19.78 1.06 -9.23
CA LEU A 64 -18.63 0.80 -8.37
C LEU A 64 -19.10 -0.13 -7.26
N ALA A 65 -18.33 -1.15 -6.94
CA ALA A 65 -18.66 -2.12 -5.91
C ALA A 65 -17.47 -2.27 -4.95
N GLU A 66 -17.75 -2.16 -3.66
CA GLU A 66 -16.80 -2.46 -2.61
C GLU A 66 -17.10 -3.83 -2.02
N THR A 67 -16.11 -4.71 -1.99
CA THR A 67 -16.26 -6.10 -1.57
C THR A 67 -15.17 -6.49 -0.58
N ASP A 68 -15.55 -7.15 0.51
CA ASP A 68 -14.59 -7.77 1.43
C ASP A 68 -14.02 -9.05 0.82
N ILE A 69 -12.77 -9.36 1.13
CA ILE A 69 -12.11 -10.58 0.65
C ILE A 69 -12.00 -11.61 1.76
N ALA A 70 -12.39 -12.84 1.45
CA ALA A 70 -12.10 -14.00 2.26
C ALA A 70 -10.84 -14.68 1.72
N MET A 71 -9.82 -14.74 2.57
CA MET A 71 -8.59 -15.51 2.31
C MET A 71 -8.77 -16.93 2.82
N ASP A 72 -8.44 -17.92 1.99
CA ASP A 72 -8.33 -19.30 2.43
C ASP A 72 -6.93 -19.61 3.03
N ALA A 73 -6.75 -20.83 3.52
CA ALA A 73 -5.51 -21.26 4.15
C ALA A 73 -4.33 -21.42 3.17
N ASP A 74 -4.63 -21.62 1.89
CA ASP A 74 -3.66 -21.88 0.82
C ASP A 74 -3.27 -20.59 0.07
N GLY A 75 -3.84 -19.45 0.47
CA GLY A 75 -3.58 -18.15 -0.16
C GLY A 75 -4.43 -17.88 -1.39
N GLY A 76 -5.44 -18.73 -1.65
CA GLY A 76 -6.55 -18.38 -2.51
C GLY A 76 -7.38 -17.27 -1.87
N TRP A 77 -8.02 -16.48 -2.72
CA TRP A 77 -8.91 -15.42 -2.30
C TRP A 77 -10.21 -15.53 -3.08
N GLU A 78 -11.32 -15.34 -2.38
CA GLU A 78 -12.63 -15.21 -2.98
C GLU A 78 -13.27 -13.90 -2.51
N PRO A 79 -13.84 -13.13 -3.44
CA PRO A 79 -14.60 -11.96 -3.05
C PRO A 79 -15.93 -12.37 -2.44
N GLY A 80 -16.29 -11.71 -1.33
CA GLY A 80 -17.63 -11.83 -0.76
C GLY A 80 -18.71 -11.13 -1.60
N PRO A 81 -19.96 -11.09 -1.12
CA PRO A 81 -20.95 -10.19 -1.70
C PRO A 81 -20.52 -8.72 -1.53
N PRO A 82 -20.81 -7.83 -2.51
CA PRO A 82 -20.56 -6.40 -2.36
C PRO A 82 -21.22 -5.82 -1.10
N SER A 83 -20.43 -5.14 -0.28
CA SER A 83 -20.87 -4.48 0.95
C SER A 83 -21.58 -3.15 0.67
N GLU A 84 -21.05 -2.39 -0.31
CA GLU A 84 -21.57 -1.11 -0.75
C GLU A 84 -21.49 -1.02 -2.28
N VAL A 85 -22.46 -0.32 -2.88
CA VAL A 85 -22.57 -0.15 -4.34
C VAL A 85 -22.88 1.30 -4.67
N TRP A 86 -22.23 1.83 -5.69
CA TRP A 86 -22.50 3.15 -6.25
C TRP A 86 -22.86 3.04 -7.72
N LYS A 87 -23.82 3.84 -8.19
CA LYS A 87 -24.12 3.98 -9.62
C LYS A 87 -23.27 5.09 -10.21
N VAL A 88 -22.66 4.80 -11.36
CA VAL A 88 -21.91 5.79 -12.13
C VAL A 88 -22.82 6.34 -13.25
N PRO A 89 -23.02 7.66 -13.34
CA PRO A 89 -23.78 8.25 -14.44
C PRO A 89 -23.17 7.92 -15.80
N ALA A 90 -24.03 7.66 -16.78
CA ALA A 90 -23.60 7.43 -18.16
C ALA A 90 -22.79 8.61 -18.71
N GLY A 91 -21.68 8.34 -19.38
CA GLY A 91 -20.79 9.36 -19.95
C GLY A 91 -19.74 9.92 -18.96
N THR A 92 -19.69 9.42 -17.72
CA THR A 92 -18.58 9.72 -16.81
C THR A 92 -17.26 9.26 -17.43
N ARG A 93 -16.22 10.11 -17.37
CA ARG A 93 -14.92 9.81 -17.96
C ARG A 93 -14.23 8.69 -17.19
N ARG A 94 -13.38 7.93 -17.88
CA ARG A 94 -12.62 6.85 -17.26
C ARG A 94 -11.68 7.35 -16.16
N GLU A 95 -11.06 8.52 -16.34
CA GLU A 95 -10.26 9.13 -15.27
C GLU A 95 -11.07 9.46 -14.01
N ASP A 96 -12.29 9.98 -14.16
CA ASP A 96 -13.16 10.37 -13.04
C ASP A 96 -13.64 9.12 -12.26
N MET A 97 -13.89 8.01 -12.96
CA MET A 97 -14.19 6.72 -12.34
C MET A 97 -12.99 6.12 -11.62
N TRP A 98 -11.79 6.19 -12.22
CA TRP A 98 -10.56 5.72 -11.59
C TRP A 98 -10.33 6.43 -10.26
N ASP A 99 -10.50 7.74 -10.27
CA ASP A 99 -10.43 8.62 -9.11
C ASP A 99 -11.41 8.19 -8.00
N ASP A 100 -12.66 7.90 -8.34
CA ASP A 100 -13.66 7.46 -7.35
C ASP A 100 -13.35 6.05 -6.81
N VAL A 101 -12.89 5.12 -7.65
CA VAL A 101 -12.48 3.78 -7.21
C VAL A 101 -11.25 3.85 -6.30
N ALA A 102 -10.27 4.71 -6.60
CA ALA A 102 -9.14 4.93 -5.72
C ALA A 102 -9.55 5.49 -4.35
N ARG A 103 -10.52 6.41 -4.31
CA ARG A 103 -11.04 6.99 -3.05
C ARG A 103 -11.71 5.94 -2.19
N LEU A 104 -12.59 5.14 -2.81
CA LEU A 104 -13.27 4.03 -2.15
C LEU A 104 -12.28 2.97 -1.67
N PHE A 105 -11.29 2.62 -2.49
CA PHE A 105 -10.28 1.62 -2.11
C PHE A 105 -9.40 2.10 -0.96
N LEU A 106 -9.01 3.38 -0.94
CA LEU A 106 -8.32 3.96 0.21
C LEU A 106 -9.22 3.95 1.46
N ALA A 107 -10.49 4.34 1.33
CA ALA A 107 -11.44 4.31 2.45
C ALA A 107 -11.60 2.91 3.04
N GLN A 108 -11.81 1.91 2.17
CA GLN A 108 -11.89 0.51 2.56
C GLN A 108 -10.61 0.07 3.25
N SER A 109 -9.44 0.32 2.65
CA SER A 109 -8.14 -0.10 3.18
C SER A 109 -7.84 0.49 4.56
N LEU A 110 -8.26 1.73 4.83
CA LEU A 110 -8.11 2.33 6.15
C LEU A 110 -9.09 1.77 7.18
N ARG A 111 -10.32 1.44 6.77
CA ARG A 111 -11.34 0.86 7.65
C ARG A 111 -11.00 -0.57 8.05
N THR A 112 -10.56 -1.38 7.09
CA THR A 112 -10.23 -2.80 7.28
C THR A 112 -8.81 -3.01 7.83
N GLY A 113 -7.96 -1.99 7.77
CA GLY A 113 -6.56 -2.08 8.18
C GLY A 113 -5.67 -2.76 7.15
N ALA A 114 -6.10 -2.81 5.88
CA ALA A 114 -5.29 -3.32 4.76
C ALA A 114 -4.08 -2.44 4.43
N ALA A 115 -4.14 -1.14 4.76
CA ALA A 115 -3.00 -0.26 4.60
C ALA A 115 -1.88 -0.66 5.58
N SER A 116 -0.74 -1.12 5.04
CA SER A 116 0.41 -1.55 5.85
C SER A 116 1.11 -0.36 6.51
N GLN A 117 1.09 0.78 5.84
CA GLN A 117 1.65 2.02 6.33
C GLN A 117 0.71 3.17 5.95
N VAL A 118 0.44 4.05 6.90
CA VAL A 118 -0.35 5.26 6.66
C VAL A 118 0.22 6.43 7.45
N CYS A 119 0.28 7.59 6.83
CA CYS A 119 0.57 8.84 7.52
C CYS A 119 -0.03 10.03 6.76
N GLY A 120 -0.19 11.15 7.45
CA GLY A 120 -0.77 12.34 6.85
C GLY A 120 -1.14 13.38 7.89
N TRP A 121 -1.85 14.39 7.41
CA TRP A 121 -2.46 15.43 8.21
C TRP A 121 -3.86 15.73 7.69
N ARG A 122 -4.88 15.41 8.51
CA ARG A 122 -6.31 15.62 8.21
C ARG A 122 -6.76 14.93 6.93
N ASP A 123 -7.11 15.70 5.90
CA ASP A 123 -7.59 15.26 4.60
C ASP A 123 -6.45 15.00 3.60
N ARG A 124 -5.19 15.20 4.01
CA ARG A 124 -3.98 14.80 3.28
C ARG A 124 -3.43 13.53 3.89
N VAL A 125 -3.46 12.44 3.15
CA VAL A 125 -2.97 11.13 3.58
C VAL A 125 -2.16 10.51 2.48
N VAL A 126 -1.14 9.75 2.87
CA VAL A 126 -0.37 8.86 2.02
C VAL A 126 -0.44 7.47 2.64
N ALA A 127 -0.74 6.46 1.84
CA ALA A 127 -0.89 5.08 2.27
C ALA A 127 -0.13 4.13 1.34
N ILE A 128 0.44 3.07 1.93
CA ILE A 128 0.89 1.87 1.21
C ILE A 128 -0.17 0.80 1.43
N VAL A 129 -0.75 0.28 0.35
CA VAL A 129 -1.70 -0.83 0.39
C VAL A 129 -1.08 -2.00 -0.36
N PRO A 130 -0.62 -3.05 0.34
CA PRO A 130 -0.14 -4.27 -0.30
C PRO A 130 -1.27 -4.92 -1.12
N GLU A 131 -0.95 -5.26 -2.36
CA GLU A 131 -1.90 -5.93 -3.24
C GLU A 131 -1.86 -7.44 -3.03
N GLU A 132 -2.99 -8.10 -3.31
CA GLU A 132 -3.07 -9.55 -3.17
C GLU A 132 -2.42 -10.29 -4.35
N VAL A 133 -2.32 -9.66 -5.53
CA VAL A 133 -1.83 -10.30 -6.76
C VAL A 133 -0.33 -10.65 -6.71
N GLY A 134 0.40 -10.14 -5.71
CA GLY A 134 1.74 -10.64 -5.40
C GLY A 134 2.31 -10.09 -4.09
N PRO A 135 3.13 -10.88 -3.36
CA PRO A 135 3.70 -10.50 -2.06
C PRO A 135 4.70 -9.33 -2.11
N LYS A 136 4.83 -8.66 -3.25
CA LYS A 136 5.76 -7.54 -3.50
C LYS A 136 5.08 -6.34 -4.16
N GLU A 137 3.83 -6.51 -4.58
CA GLU A 137 3.07 -5.48 -5.28
C GLU A 137 2.34 -4.63 -4.26
N SER A 138 2.28 -3.32 -4.52
CA SER A 138 1.61 -2.39 -3.64
C SER A 138 1.07 -1.22 -4.45
N THR A 139 -0.16 -0.82 -4.13
CA THR A 139 -0.68 0.48 -4.53
C THR A 139 -0.30 1.50 -3.48
N ILE A 140 0.33 2.59 -3.90
CA ILE A 140 0.64 3.73 -3.05
C ILE A 140 -0.36 4.81 -3.45
N ILE A 141 -1.10 5.32 -2.46
CA ILE A 141 -2.23 6.22 -2.69
C ILE A 141 -2.07 7.46 -1.84
N ARG A 142 -2.32 8.65 -2.41
CA ARG A 142 -2.39 9.89 -1.66
C ARG A 142 -3.56 10.78 -2.03
N THR A 143 -4.03 11.57 -1.06
CA THR A 143 -4.99 12.65 -1.28
C THR A 143 -4.27 13.99 -1.44
N LEU A 144 -4.79 14.87 -2.31
CA LEU A 144 -4.15 16.11 -2.73
C LEU A 144 -4.85 17.37 -2.19
N ALA A 145 -4.17 18.53 -2.31
CA ALA A 145 -4.67 19.86 -1.93
C ALA A 145 -6.06 20.22 -2.46
N ASN A 146 -6.29 19.91 -3.74
CA ASN A 146 -7.55 20.15 -4.45
C ASN A 146 -8.61 19.03 -4.21
N GLY A 147 -8.33 18.12 -3.28
CA GLY A 147 -9.09 16.89 -3.02
C GLY A 147 -9.07 15.89 -4.18
N GLY A 148 -8.13 16.05 -5.12
CA GLY A 148 -7.72 15.00 -6.03
C GLY A 148 -7.14 13.81 -5.28
N ILE A 149 -7.00 12.68 -5.98
CA ILE A 149 -6.33 11.50 -5.49
C ILE A 149 -5.26 11.10 -6.51
N GLU A 150 -4.14 10.60 -6.02
CA GLU A 150 -3.08 10.08 -6.88
C GLU A 150 -2.73 8.68 -6.42
N THR A 151 -2.55 7.79 -7.39
CA THR A 151 -2.22 6.38 -7.17
C THR A 151 -1.02 6.02 -8.01
N THR A 152 -0.12 5.22 -7.47
CA THR A 152 0.90 4.54 -8.28
C THR A 152 1.04 3.10 -7.83
N HIS A 153 1.37 2.23 -8.77
CA HIS A 153 1.58 0.82 -8.52
C HIS A 153 3.08 0.53 -8.57
N THR A 154 3.57 -0.22 -7.58
CA THR A 154 4.97 -0.61 -7.48
C THR A 154 5.10 -2.12 -7.42
N TYR A 155 6.07 -2.68 -8.14
CA TYR A 155 6.35 -4.12 -8.22
C TYR A 155 7.40 -4.59 -7.21
N ASN A 156 7.91 -3.69 -6.35
CA ASN A 156 8.84 -4.04 -5.30
C ASN A 156 8.66 -3.16 -4.06
N VAL A 157 8.91 -3.77 -2.91
CA VAL A 157 8.66 -3.15 -1.60
C VAL A 157 9.59 -1.97 -1.32
N LEU A 158 10.82 -1.94 -1.84
CA LEU A 158 11.73 -0.81 -1.62
C LEU A 158 11.25 0.45 -2.36
N ASP A 159 10.79 0.30 -3.60
CA ASP A 159 10.22 1.38 -4.39
C ASP A 159 8.88 1.85 -3.81
N ALA A 160 8.07 0.93 -3.24
CA ALA A 160 6.85 1.27 -2.52
C ALA A 160 7.13 2.23 -1.36
N TYR A 161 8.07 1.86 -0.48
CA TYR A 161 8.45 2.68 0.68
C TYR A 161 9.19 3.97 0.27
N GLY A 162 10.03 3.92 -0.77
CA GLY A 162 10.67 5.11 -1.33
C GLY A 162 9.67 6.10 -1.91
N THR A 163 8.62 5.61 -2.59
CA THR A 163 7.54 6.46 -3.12
C THR A 163 6.69 7.04 -2.00
N TYR A 164 6.32 6.22 -1.01
CA TYR A 164 5.60 6.67 0.18
C TYR A 164 6.36 7.79 0.89
N ALA A 165 7.66 7.61 1.14
CA ALA A 165 8.49 8.60 1.82
C ALA A 165 8.68 9.86 0.97
N LYS A 166 8.87 9.71 -0.35
CA LYS A 166 8.88 10.85 -1.29
C LYS A 166 7.60 11.66 -1.17
N TRP A 167 6.42 11.02 -1.23
CA TRP A 167 5.14 11.71 -1.16
C TRP A 167 4.86 12.34 0.21
N LEU A 168 5.32 11.72 1.31
CA LEU A 168 5.26 12.35 2.63
C LEU A 168 6.19 13.55 2.74
N ASN A 169 7.38 13.51 2.15
CA ASN A 169 8.29 14.64 2.11
C ASN A 169 7.70 15.79 1.28
N GLU A 170 7.10 15.48 0.12
CA GLU A 170 6.36 16.47 -0.69
C GLU A 170 5.21 17.10 0.14
N LEU A 171 4.44 16.29 0.87
CA LEU A 171 3.41 16.80 1.77
C LEU A 171 4.00 17.65 2.90
N ALA A 172 5.14 17.26 3.46
CA ALA A 172 5.81 18.02 4.52
C ALA A 172 6.25 19.41 4.05
N LEU A 173 6.64 19.56 2.78
CA LEU A 173 7.01 20.85 2.20
C LEU A 173 5.83 21.84 2.20
N GLU A 174 4.59 21.37 2.07
CA GLU A 174 3.39 22.22 2.18
C GLU A 174 3.23 22.87 3.57
N PHE A 175 3.79 22.24 4.60
CA PHE A 175 3.80 22.73 5.98
C PHE A 175 5.15 23.34 6.39
N GLY A 176 6.08 23.50 5.46
CA GLY A 176 7.38 24.10 5.72
C GLY A 176 7.34 25.63 5.81
N SER A 177 8.52 26.22 5.67
CA SER A 177 8.70 27.68 5.57
C SER A 177 9.29 28.12 4.22
N GLY A 178 9.34 27.22 3.24
CA GLY A 178 9.87 27.47 1.90
C GLY A 178 8.83 27.98 0.91
N ASP A 179 9.23 28.17 -0.34
CA ASP A 179 8.38 28.66 -1.42
C ASP A 179 7.17 27.73 -1.66
N GLU A 180 7.35 26.43 -1.44
CA GLU A 180 6.28 25.42 -1.55
C GLU A 180 5.16 25.67 -0.53
N ALA A 181 5.51 26.07 0.70
CA ALA A 181 4.53 26.39 1.73
C ALA A 181 3.83 27.74 1.49
N MET A 182 4.49 28.65 0.78
CA MET A 182 3.90 29.92 0.34
C MET A 182 2.96 29.73 -0.86
N ALA A 183 3.28 28.80 -1.76
CA ALA A 183 2.46 28.45 -2.91
C ALA A 183 1.30 27.48 -2.56
N SER A 184 1.38 26.82 -1.40
CA SER A 184 0.37 25.87 -0.95
C SER A 184 -0.83 26.57 -0.31
N ASP A 185 -2.03 26.18 -0.73
CA ASP A 185 -3.31 26.55 -0.10
C ASP A 185 -3.60 25.76 1.19
N THR A 186 -2.64 24.96 1.67
CA THR A 186 -2.85 24.08 2.82
C THR A 186 -3.14 24.88 4.10
N PRO A 187 -4.31 24.69 4.76
CA PRO A 187 -4.69 25.50 5.90
C PRO A 187 -3.75 25.37 7.10
N GLN A 188 -3.68 26.41 7.94
CA GLN A 188 -2.94 26.35 9.21
C GLN A 188 -3.48 25.21 10.09
N PRO A 189 -2.60 24.32 10.61
CA PRO A 189 -2.97 23.35 11.63
C PRO A 189 -3.51 24.04 12.89
N PRO A 190 -4.70 23.69 13.41
CA PRO A 190 -5.22 24.32 14.62
C PRO A 190 -4.42 23.87 15.83
N GLY A 191 -3.98 24.84 16.64
CA GLY A 191 -3.23 24.57 17.87
C GLY A 191 -1.81 24.05 17.67
N LEU A 192 -1.32 23.96 16.43
CA LEU A 192 0.02 23.49 16.10
C LEU A 192 0.73 24.42 15.11
N VAL A 193 2.04 24.53 15.25
CA VAL A 193 2.89 25.24 14.29
C VAL A 193 3.09 24.34 13.07
N ARG A 194 2.99 24.90 11.85
CA ARG A 194 3.15 24.16 10.59
C ARG A 194 4.43 23.32 10.55
N ASN A 195 5.55 23.92 10.95
CA ASN A 195 6.85 23.24 11.01
C ASN A 195 6.87 21.99 11.90
N VAL A 196 6.00 21.89 12.91
CA VAL A 196 5.89 20.68 13.74
C VAL A 196 5.20 19.56 12.96
N VAL A 197 4.17 19.88 12.16
CA VAL A 197 3.53 18.91 11.24
C VAL A 197 4.51 18.46 10.18
N ALA A 198 5.27 19.39 9.57
CA ALA A 198 6.32 19.05 8.61
C ALA A 198 7.37 18.10 9.22
N ALA A 199 7.87 18.41 10.42
CA ALA A 199 8.84 17.56 11.12
C ALA A 199 8.29 16.17 11.47
N TRP A 200 7.01 16.09 11.84
CA TRP A 200 6.33 14.81 12.07
C TRP A 200 6.28 13.96 10.80
N LEU A 201 5.84 14.53 9.68
CA LEU A 201 5.74 13.83 8.39
C LEU A 201 7.11 13.35 7.90
N MET A 202 8.15 14.18 8.00
CA MET A 202 9.52 13.79 7.64
C MET A 202 10.07 12.67 8.54
N ARG A 203 9.74 12.69 9.83
CA ARG A 203 10.12 11.62 10.76
C ARG A 203 9.47 10.30 10.34
N GLU A 204 8.18 10.30 10.03
CA GLU A 204 7.44 9.11 9.60
C GLU A 204 7.96 8.56 8.27
N ALA A 205 8.29 9.44 7.31
CA ALA A 205 8.95 9.06 6.07
C ALA A 205 10.29 8.37 6.32
N GLY A 206 11.16 8.98 7.15
CA GLY A 206 12.48 8.45 7.46
C GLY A 206 12.44 7.14 8.26
N GLU A 207 11.50 7.01 9.20
CA GLU A 207 11.32 5.76 9.97
C GLU A 207 10.85 4.61 9.06
N ALA A 208 9.91 4.87 8.15
CA ALA A 208 9.41 3.88 7.21
C ALA A 208 10.53 3.37 6.26
N GLU A 209 11.29 4.27 5.63
CA GLU A 209 12.42 3.88 4.76
C GLU A 209 13.50 3.14 5.54
N LEU A 210 13.87 3.61 6.74
CA LEU A 210 14.91 3.00 7.54
C LEU A 210 14.54 1.57 7.95
N ASN A 211 13.29 1.36 8.38
CA ASN A 211 12.81 0.04 8.79
C ASN A 211 12.82 -0.93 7.61
N GLN A 212 12.29 -0.52 6.45
CA GLN A 212 12.27 -1.36 5.26
C GLN A 212 13.68 -1.64 4.73
N ALA A 213 14.55 -0.63 4.67
CA ALA A 213 15.94 -0.80 4.23
C ALA A 213 16.70 -1.77 5.15
N ARG A 214 16.50 -1.68 6.47
CA ARG A 214 17.08 -2.63 7.43
C ARG A 214 16.59 -4.05 7.19
N PHE A 215 15.29 -4.24 6.98
CA PHE A 215 14.72 -5.55 6.73
C PHE A 215 15.25 -6.16 5.43
N SER A 216 15.21 -5.41 4.32
CA SER A 216 15.74 -5.85 3.03
C SER A 216 17.24 -6.14 3.09
N LEU A 217 18.03 -5.32 3.79
CA LEU A 217 19.46 -5.56 3.98
C LEU A 217 19.71 -6.85 4.76
N LYS A 218 18.96 -7.12 5.84
CA LYS A 218 19.12 -8.37 6.60
C LYS A 218 18.83 -9.59 5.72
N ILE A 219 17.75 -9.58 4.94
CA ILE A 219 17.43 -10.67 4.00
C ILE A 219 18.58 -10.89 3.01
N GLY A 220 19.08 -9.80 2.41
CA GLY A 220 20.17 -9.86 1.45
C GLY A 220 21.47 -10.42 2.06
N LEU A 221 21.82 -9.97 3.27
CA LEU A 221 23.04 -10.41 3.97
C LEU A 221 22.98 -11.88 4.39
N ALA A 222 21.83 -12.36 4.88
CA ALA A 222 21.66 -13.78 5.20
C ALA A 222 21.67 -14.64 3.91
N GLY A 223 21.13 -14.14 2.80
CA GLY A 223 21.17 -14.83 1.50
C GLY A 223 22.59 -14.94 0.96
N TYR A 224 23.35 -13.85 1.05
CA TYR A 224 24.76 -13.80 0.70
C TYR A 224 25.58 -14.84 1.49
N ALA A 225 25.40 -14.91 2.82
CA ALA A 225 26.13 -15.88 3.64
C ALA A 225 25.83 -17.34 3.25
N ARG A 226 24.57 -17.69 2.97
CA ARG A 226 24.17 -19.03 2.49
C ARG A 226 24.79 -19.38 1.12
N ILE A 227 24.98 -18.39 0.23
CA ILE A 227 25.64 -18.60 -1.06
C ILE A 227 27.14 -18.85 -0.87
N THR A 228 27.80 -18.08 -0.01
CA THR A 228 29.23 -18.24 0.28
C THR A 228 29.56 -19.61 0.88
N GLU A 229 28.68 -20.16 1.71
CA GLU A 229 28.84 -21.52 2.23
C GLU A 229 28.72 -22.60 1.15
N ARG A 230 27.88 -22.38 0.12
CA ARG A 230 27.58 -23.37 -0.93
C ARG A 230 28.51 -23.27 -2.15
N ALA A 231 29.06 -22.09 -2.43
CA ALA A 231 29.89 -21.82 -3.61
C ALA A 231 31.07 -20.89 -3.24
N PRO A 232 32.10 -21.39 -2.53
CA PRO A 232 33.19 -20.57 -1.97
C PRO A 232 34.05 -19.81 -3.00
N ASN A 233 33.82 -19.99 -4.29
CA ASN A 233 34.61 -19.41 -5.38
C ASN A 233 33.90 -18.25 -6.12
N VAL A 234 32.71 -17.81 -5.69
CA VAL A 234 31.88 -16.85 -6.45
C VAL A 234 31.79 -15.45 -5.82
N ASP A 235 32.23 -15.25 -4.57
CA ASP A 235 31.83 -14.06 -3.81
C ASP A 235 32.86 -12.93 -3.69
N LEU A 236 32.36 -11.69 -3.74
CA LEU A 236 33.01 -10.49 -3.21
C LEU A 236 33.39 -10.74 -1.74
N PRO A 237 34.64 -10.68 -1.29
CA PRO A 237 34.99 -10.91 0.11
C PRO A 237 34.21 -9.99 1.06
N ILE A 238 33.82 -10.48 2.26
CA ILE A 238 33.12 -9.67 3.29
C ILE A 238 33.84 -8.33 3.56
N ALA A 239 35.17 -8.31 3.45
CA ALA A 239 35.97 -7.10 3.59
C ALA A 239 35.72 -6.06 2.49
N GLU A 240 35.47 -6.49 1.25
CA GLU A 240 35.12 -5.62 0.14
C GLU A 240 33.67 -5.13 0.26
N LEU A 241 32.74 -6.02 0.62
CA LEU A 241 31.35 -5.62 0.90
C LEU A 241 31.26 -4.58 2.03
N ALA A 242 32.04 -4.75 3.10
CA ALA A 242 32.10 -3.78 4.20
C ALA A 242 32.61 -2.41 3.73
N ARG A 243 33.64 -2.37 2.86
CA ARG A 243 34.13 -1.13 2.27
C ARG A 243 33.07 -0.45 1.40
N SER A 244 32.37 -1.21 0.56
CA SER A 244 31.30 -0.67 -0.30
C SER A 244 30.13 -0.11 0.51
N LEU A 245 29.83 -0.71 1.66
CA LEU A 245 28.78 -0.24 2.58
C LEU A 245 29.27 0.80 3.59
N TYR A 246 30.52 1.25 3.49
CA TYR A 246 31.14 2.19 4.43
C TYR A 246 31.00 1.78 5.91
N THR A 247 31.15 0.48 6.19
CA THR A 247 31.13 -0.10 7.54
C THR A 247 32.40 -0.91 7.78
N ASP A 248 32.68 -1.28 9.03
CA ASP A 248 33.79 -2.18 9.33
C ASP A 248 33.38 -3.65 9.25
N ARG A 249 34.37 -4.50 8.96
CA ARG A 249 34.16 -5.94 8.81
C ARG A 249 33.55 -6.58 10.04
N ALA A 250 33.91 -6.15 11.25
CA ALA A 250 33.44 -6.77 12.48
C ALA A 250 31.95 -6.47 12.69
N ASN A 251 31.52 -5.24 12.44
CA ASN A 251 30.12 -4.85 12.48
C ASN A 251 29.30 -5.55 11.41
N LEU A 252 29.78 -5.59 10.15
CA LEU A 252 29.07 -6.34 9.09
C LEU A 252 28.94 -7.83 9.43
N THR A 253 29.99 -8.45 9.97
CA THR A 253 29.96 -9.86 10.40
C THR A 253 28.92 -10.09 11.50
N LYS A 254 28.79 -9.16 12.45
CA LYS A 254 27.75 -9.24 13.50
C LYS A 254 26.35 -9.16 12.91
N VAL A 255 26.14 -8.24 11.95
CA VAL A 255 24.84 -8.08 11.27
C VAL A 255 24.47 -9.33 10.48
N ILE A 256 25.41 -9.92 9.72
CA ILE A 256 25.20 -11.17 9.00
C ILE A 256 24.76 -12.28 9.97
N LYS A 257 25.52 -12.50 11.05
CA LYS A 257 25.19 -13.52 12.06
C LYS A 257 23.86 -13.29 12.77
N ALA A 258 23.47 -12.03 12.95
CA ALA A 258 22.17 -11.69 13.52
C ALA A 258 21.05 -12.00 12.54
N ALA A 259 21.24 -11.70 11.24
CA ALA A 259 20.27 -12.00 10.19
C ALA A 259 20.09 -13.51 9.97
N GLU A 260 21.16 -14.31 10.04
CA GLU A 260 21.10 -15.78 9.94
C GLU A 260 20.29 -16.43 11.06
N LYS A 261 20.25 -15.81 12.23
CA LYS A 261 19.51 -16.30 13.41
C LYS A 261 18.09 -15.76 13.49
N ASP A 262 17.72 -14.87 12.59
CA ASP A 262 16.39 -14.30 12.55
C ASP A 262 15.43 -15.37 12.02
N ALA A 263 14.46 -15.75 12.84
CA ALA A 263 13.54 -16.84 12.55
C ALA A 263 12.69 -16.57 11.31
N VAL A 264 12.27 -15.31 11.13
CA VAL A 264 11.47 -14.88 9.97
C VAL A 264 12.30 -14.97 8.69
N ILE A 265 13.53 -14.47 8.72
CA ILE A 265 14.44 -14.54 7.57
C ILE A 265 14.79 -15.99 7.21
N THR A 266 14.98 -16.83 8.23
CA THR A 266 15.20 -18.26 8.04
C THR A 266 14.01 -18.92 7.36
N GLU A 267 12.79 -18.66 7.84
CA GLU A 267 11.55 -19.16 7.23
C GLU A 267 11.40 -18.70 5.77
N ILE A 268 11.68 -17.43 5.48
CA ILE A 268 11.67 -16.86 4.11
C ILE A 268 12.66 -17.60 3.22
N HIS A 269 13.90 -17.78 3.65
CA HIS A 269 14.90 -18.47 2.83
C HIS A 269 14.63 -19.95 2.66
N ASP A 270 14.06 -20.61 3.66
CA ASP A 270 13.69 -22.02 3.59
C ASP A 270 12.49 -22.22 2.64
N ALA A 271 11.54 -21.28 2.63
CA ALA A 271 10.46 -21.24 1.66
C ALA A 271 10.98 -20.99 0.23
N ILE A 272 11.93 -20.06 0.06
CA ILE A 272 12.58 -19.83 -1.24
C ILE A 272 13.32 -21.10 -1.71
N ALA A 273 14.02 -21.78 -0.80
CA ALA A 273 14.74 -23.01 -1.12
C ALA A 273 13.81 -24.16 -1.52
N SER A 274 12.59 -24.24 -0.97
CA SER A 274 11.60 -25.23 -1.37
C SER A 274 10.96 -24.94 -2.74
N LYS A 275 11.15 -23.73 -3.30
CA LYS A 275 10.50 -23.25 -4.53
C LYS A 275 8.97 -23.32 -4.50
N ASP A 276 8.43 -23.31 -3.29
CA ASP A 276 7.00 -23.36 -3.02
C ASP A 276 6.51 -21.92 -2.94
N THR A 277 5.82 -21.46 -3.97
CA THR A 277 5.34 -20.08 -4.11
C THR A 277 4.41 -19.68 -2.98
N ASP A 278 3.61 -20.61 -2.49
CA ASP A 278 2.57 -20.37 -1.50
C ASP A 278 3.22 -20.23 -0.12
N ARG A 279 4.20 -21.09 0.15
CA ARG A 279 5.04 -20.97 1.35
C ARG A 279 5.87 -19.69 1.35
N ILE A 280 6.37 -19.24 0.19
CA ILE A 280 7.09 -17.96 0.08
C ILE A 280 6.16 -16.79 0.37
N ALA A 281 4.96 -16.78 -0.23
CA ALA A 281 3.97 -15.74 -0.01
C ALA A 281 3.55 -15.69 1.48
N ALA A 282 3.27 -16.84 2.09
CA ALA A 282 2.92 -16.95 3.50
C ALA A 282 4.05 -16.45 4.43
N ALA A 283 5.31 -16.76 4.12
CA ALA A 283 6.46 -16.29 4.92
C ALA A 283 6.65 -14.77 4.81
N LEU A 284 6.46 -14.19 3.62
CA LEU A 284 6.55 -12.75 3.39
C LEU A 284 5.38 -11.97 3.99
N ARG A 285 4.19 -12.56 4.11
CA ARG A 285 3.03 -11.93 4.78
C ARG A 285 3.21 -11.78 6.29
N LYS A 286 4.02 -12.64 6.93
CA LYS A 286 4.26 -12.60 8.38
C LYS A 286 5.33 -11.58 8.79
N SER A 287 6.08 -11.05 7.82
CA SER A 287 7.27 -10.21 8.04
C SER A 287 6.99 -8.74 7.87
#